data_AF-A0A9D6ZUH6-F1
#
_entry.id   AF-A0A9D6ZUH6-F1
#
_cell.length_a   1.000
_cell.length_b   1.000
_cell.length_c   1.000
_cell.angle_alpha   90.00
_cell.angle_beta   90.00
_cell.angle_gamma   90.00
#
_symmetry.space_group_name_H-M   'P 1'
#
loop_
_entity.id
_entity.type
_entity.pdbx_description
1 polymer ?
#
loop_
_entity_poly.entity_id
_entity_poly.type
_entity_poly.pdbx_seq_one_letter_code
_entity_poly.pdbx_strand_id
1 'polypeptide(L)'
;MNKKIALVKLIRNSFIIPNEDKLVILGKIEQMKDEDVEELGKFLAEEHDFIIKHEAGLRGNVGEIMETLKSWKPPDKVYVGTGRAG
;
A
#
# COMPACT_ATOMS: atom_id res chain seq x y z
N MET A 1 20.67 -19.46 2.89
CA MET A 1 19.85 -18.40 2.25
C MET A 1 20.32 -17.07 2.84
N ASN A 2 20.82 -16.13 2.03
CA ASN A 2 21.49 -14.91 2.54
C ASN A 2 20.44 -13.94 3.11
N LYS A 3 20.50 -13.61 4.41
CA LYS A 3 19.53 -12.74 5.12
C LYS A 3 19.28 -11.43 4.37
N LYS A 4 20.32 -10.86 3.76
CA LYS A 4 20.25 -9.64 2.95
C LYS A 4 19.38 -9.80 1.69
N ILE A 5 19.41 -10.97 1.03
CA ILE A 5 18.55 -11.25 -0.15
C ILE A 5 17.07 -11.31 0.25
N ALA A 6 16.77 -11.91 1.41
CA ALA A 6 15.40 -11.92 1.92
C ALA A 6 14.91 -10.50 2.24
N LEU A 7 15.77 -9.69 2.86
CA LEU A 7 15.47 -8.31 3.18
C LEU A 7 15.21 -7.44 1.93
N VAL A 8 15.98 -7.63 0.86
CA VAL A 8 15.72 -6.95 -0.44
C VAL A 8 14.31 -7.23 -0.94
N LYS A 9 13.85 -8.48 -0.85
CA LYS A 9 12.49 -8.85 -1.27
C LYS A 9 11.43 -8.19 -0.40
N LEU A 10 11.64 -8.12 0.91
CA LEU A 10 10.72 -7.47 1.84
C LEU A 10 10.63 -5.96 1.58
N ILE A 11 11.77 -5.28 1.42
CA ILE A 11 11.78 -3.82 1.16
C ILE A 11 11.06 -3.48 -0.15
N ARG A 12 11.27 -4.27 -1.21
CA ARG A 12 10.59 -4.04 -2.49
C ARG A 12 9.08 -4.13 -2.37
N ASN A 13 8.59 -5.11 -1.60
CA ASN A 13 7.17 -5.39 -1.42
C ASN A 13 6.54 -4.63 -0.25
N SER A 14 7.30 -3.84 0.51
CA SER A 14 6.75 -2.99 1.57
C SER A 14 5.79 -1.96 0.99
N PHE A 15 4.65 -1.77 1.64
CA PHE A 15 3.66 -0.74 1.32
C PHE A 15 3.89 0.53 2.14
N ILE A 16 4.50 0.42 3.32
CA ILE A 16 4.75 1.54 4.23
C ILE A 16 5.92 2.42 3.76
N ILE A 17 6.96 1.83 3.17
CA ILE A 17 8.15 2.58 2.75
C ILE A 17 7.90 3.26 1.39
N PRO A 18 8.07 4.58 1.26
CA PRO A 18 8.02 5.27 -0.04
C PRO A 18 9.07 4.75 -1.01
N ASN A 19 8.80 4.79 -2.31
CA ASN A 19 9.72 4.25 -3.32
C ASN A 19 11.12 4.91 -3.30
N GLU A 20 11.20 6.21 -2.98
CA GLU A 20 12.46 6.94 -2.85
C GLU A 20 13.30 6.39 -1.68
N ASP A 21 12.68 6.15 -0.53
CA ASP A 21 13.34 5.61 0.65
C ASP A 21 13.73 4.15 0.47
N LYS A 22 12.94 3.36 -0.27
CA LYS A 22 13.30 1.99 -0.65
C LYS A 22 14.66 1.97 -1.37
N LEU A 23 14.90 2.89 -2.30
CA LEU A 23 16.15 2.97 -3.05
C LEU A 23 17.33 3.31 -2.13
N VAL A 24 17.13 4.24 -1.18
CA VAL A 24 18.15 4.61 -0.20
C VAL A 24 18.53 3.42 0.70
N ILE A 25 17.55 2.68 1.19
CA ILE A 25 17.78 1.51 2.05
C ILE A 25 18.46 0.38 1.26
N LEU A 26 17.99 0.11 0.04
CA LEU A 26 18.61 -0.90 -0.84
C LEU A 26 20.06 -0.57 -1.17
N GLY A 27 20.41 0.71 -1.36
CA GLY A 27 21.78 1.16 -1.58
C GLY A 27 22.71 0.99 -0.37
N LYS A 28 22.15 0.91 0.84
CA LYS A 28 22.90 0.76 2.10
C LYS A 28 22.92 -0.68 2.62
N ILE A 29 22.16 -1.60 2.03
CA ILE A 29 21.91 -2.95 2.57
C ILE A 29 23.20 -3.76 2.75
N GLU A 30 24.20 -3.56 1.89
CA GLU A 30 25.49 -4.26 2.00
C GLU A 30 26.28 -3.79 3.22
N GLN A 31 26.14 -2.52 3.58
CA GLN A 31 26.82 -1.85 4.69
C GLN A 31 26.07 -2.00 6.02
N MET A 32 24.82 -2.46 5.99
CA MET A 32 24.05 -2.72 7.22
C MET A 32 24.66 -3.88 8.00
N LYS A 33 24.66 -3.73 9.33
CA LYS A 33 25.03 -4.81 10.24
C LYS A 33 23.96 -5.89 10.19
N ASP A 34 24.36 -7.11 10.49
CA ASP A 34 23.44 -8.25 10.49
C ASP A 34 22.29 -8.09 11.50
N GLU A 35 22.52 -7.38 12.61
CA GLU A 35 21.50 -7.00 13.60
C GLU A 35 20.43 -6.09 12.98
N ASP A 36 20.83 -5.01 12.31
CA ASP A 36 19.92 -4.07 11.65
C ASP A 36 19.13 -4.76 10.52
N VAL A 37 19.78 -5.69 9.81
CA VAL A 37 19.15 -6.49 8.76
C VAL A 37 18.06 -7.39 9.34
N GLU A 38 18.29 -7.94 10.52
CA GLU A 38 17.36 -8.85 11.19
C GLU A 38 16.17 -8.09 11.79
N GLU A 39 16.40 -6.94 12.41
CA GLU A 39 15.35 -6.09 12.97
C GLU A 39 14.44 -5.52 11.87
N LEU A 40 15.04 -4.96 10.80
CA LEU A 40 14.27 -4.48 9.65
C LEU A 40 13.53 -5.62 8.95
N GLY A 41 14.13 -6.81 8.89
CA GLY A 41 13.50 -7.99 8.34
C GLY A 41 12.26 -8.42 9.13
N LYS A 42 12.33 -8.41 10.47
CA LYS A 42 11.18 -8.72 11.34
C LYS A 42 10.06 -7.69 11.17
N PHE A 43 10.40 -6.41 11.20
CA PHE A 43 9.43 -5.33 11.03
C PHE A 43 8.65 -5.47 9.70
N LEU A 44 9.36 -5.71 8.60
CA LEU A 44 8.72 -5.86 7.28
C LEU A 44 7.95 -7.18 7.13
N ALA A 45 8.34 -8.23 7.84
CA ALA A 45 7.58 -9.47 7.88
C ALA A 45 6.27 -9.28 8.65
N GLU A 46 6.29 -8.56 9.78
CA GLU A 46 5.09 -8.22 10.54
C GLU A 46 4.14 -7.32 9.73
N GLU A 47 4.67 -6.37 8.96
CA GLU A 47 3.89 -5.58 8.00
C GLU A 47 3.14 -6.50 7.01
N HIS A 48 3.88 -7.41 6.38
CA HIS A 48 3.31 -8.32 5.38
C HIS A 48 2.22 -9.21 5.98
N ASP A 49 2.43 -9.73 7.19
CA ASP A 49 1.43 -10.52 7.92
C ASP A 49 0.20 -9.69 8.30
N PHE A 50 0.41 -8.43 8.70
CA PHE A 50 -0.69 -7.51 8.97
C PHE A 50 -1.53 -7.26 7.72
N ILE A 51 -0.87 -7.03 6.57
CA ILE A 51 -1.53 -6.83 5.28
C ILE A 51 -2.33 -8.07 4.90
N ILE A 52 -1.74 -9.28 4.92
CA ILE A 52 -2.46 -10.52 4.58
C ILE A 52 -3.71 -10.69 5.47
N LYS A 53 -3.56 -10.45 6.78
CA LYS A 53 -4.68 -10.58 7.72
C LYS A 53 -5.81 -9.59 7.46
N HIS A 54 -5.50 -8.40 6.94
CA HIS A 54 -6.48 -7.35 6.63
C HIS A 54 -6.88 -7.31 5.15
N GLU A 55 -6.19 -8.03 4.27
CA GLU A 55 -6.41 -8.05 2.82
C GLU A 55 -7.81 -8.55 2.49
N ALA A 56 -8.31 -9.56 3.20
CA ALA A 56 -9.66 -10.07 3.01
C ALA A 56 -10.73 -8.98 3.27
N GLY A 57 -10.53 -8.17 4.31
CA GLY A 57 -11.42 -7.04 4.62
C GLY A 57 -11.31 -5.90 3.60
N LEU A 58 -10.09 -5.56 3.17
CA LEU A 58 -9.85 -4.54 2.15
C LEU A 58 -10.43 -4.94 0.79
N ARG A 59 -10.28 -6.19 0.36
CA ARG A 59 -10.88 -6.70 -0.89
C ARG A 59 -12.40 -6.68 -0.85
N GLY A 60 -13.02 -7.00 0.29
CA GLY A 60 -14.47 -6.90 0.49
C GLY A 60 -14.96 -5.46 0.29
N ASN A 61 -14.32 -4.51 0.96
CA ASN A 61 -14.68 -3.08 0.87
C ASN A 61 -14.46 -2.51 -0.54
N VAL A 62 -13.37 -2.88 -1.22
CA VAL A 62 -13.13 -2.47 -2.62
C VAL A 62 -14.17 -3.10 -3.55
N GLY A 63 -14.58 -4.35 -3.29
CA GLY A 63 -15.68 -5.00 -4.00
C GLY A 63 -16.99 -4.22 -3.90
N GLU A 64 -17.39 -3.84 -2.68
CA GLU A 64 -18.59 -3.04 -2.43
C GLU A 64 -18.53 -1.65 -3.06
N ILE A 65 -17.38 -0.96 -2.97
CA ILE A 65 -17.19 0.34 -3.62
C ILE A 65 -17.29 0.19 -5.14
N MET A 66 -16.69 -0.85 -5.72
CA MET A 66 -16.74 -1.10 -7.17
C MET A 66 -18.14 -1.51 -7.64
N GLU A 67 -18.91 -2.26 -6.86
CA GLU A 67 -20.33 -2.54 -7.15
C GLU A 67 -21.19 -1.27 -7.04
N THR A 68 -20.93 -0.44 -6.04
CA THR A 68 -21.62 0.85 -5.88
C THR A 68 -21.32 1.77 -7.06
N LEU A 69 -20.07 1.83 -7.52
CA LEU A 69 -19.68 2.61 -8.71
C LEU A 69 -20.26 2.04 -10.01
N LYS A 70 -20.36 0.71 -10.15
CA LYS A 70 -20.98 0.06 -11.32
C LYS A 70 -22.51 0.24 -11.36
N SER A 71 -23.15 0.25 -10.21
CA SER A 71 -24.60 0.45 -10.07
C SER A 71 -24.99 1.94 -10.05
N TRP A 72 -24.03 2.84 -9.91
CA TRP A 72 -24.24 4.27 -10.02
C TRP A 72 -24.63 4.65 -11.45
N LYS A 73 -25.93 4.89 -11.65
CA LYS A 73 -26.43 5.58 -12.84
C LYS A 73 -26.40 7.09 -12.56
N PRO A 74 -25.71 7.89 -13.38
CA PRO A 74 -25.80 9.34 -13.26
C PRO A 74 -27.28 9.75 -13.43
N PRO A 75 -27.79 10.68 -12.62
CA PRO A 75 -29.17 11.16 -12.78
C PRO A 75 -29.34 11.83 -14.15
N ASP A 76 -30.45 11.52 -14.83
CA ASP A 76 -30.77 12.01 -16.20
C ASP A 76 -30.82 13.54 -16.32
N LYS A 77 -30.88 14.26 -15.20
CA LYS A 77 -30.89 15.73 -15.16
C LYS A 77 -30.01 16.23 -14.03
N VAL A 78 -28.91 16.88 -14.39
CA VAL A 78 -28.15 17.75 -13.48
C VAL A 78 -28.73 19.16 -13.61
N TYR A 79 -29.49 19.61 -12.61
CA TYR A 79 -29.96 20.99 -12.56
C TYR A 79 -28.82 21.89 -12.07
N VAL A 80 -28.07 22.45 -13.02
CA VAL A 80 -27.22 23.62 -12.77
C VAL A 80 -28.11 24.86 -12.71
N GLY A 81 -28.58 25.19 -11.50
CA GLY A 81 -29.26 26.45 -11.26
C GLY A 81 -28.30 27.61 -11.53
N THR A 82 -28.44 28.27 -12.68
CA THR A 82 -27.80 29.58 -12.91
C THR A 82 -28.63 30.61 -12.16
N GLY A 83 -28.41 30.69 -10.85
CA GLY A 83 -28.97 31.75 -10.02
C GLY A 83 -28.47 33.11 -10.50
N ARG A 84 -29.20 33.73 -11.42
CA ARG A 84 -29.14 35.18 -11.59
C ARG A 84 -30.17 35.73 -10.61
N ALA A 85 -29.66 36.20 -9.46
CA ALA A 85 -30.42 37.04 -8.56
C ALA A 85 -30.96 38.24 -9.37
N GLY A 86 -32.28 38.33 -9.45
CA GLY A 86 -33.02 39.49 -9.94
C GLY A 86 -33.69 40.18 -8.77
#